data_AF-A0A160VCA9-F1
#
_entry.id   AF-A0A160VCA9-F1
#
_cell.length_a   1.000
_cell.length_b   1.000
_cell.length_c   1.000
_cell.angle_alpha   90.00
_cell.angle_beta   90.00
_cell.angle_gamma   90.00
#
_symmetry.space_group_name_H-M   'P 1'
#
loop_
_entity.id
_entity.type
_entity.pdbx_description
1 polymer ?
#
loop_
_entity_poly.entity_id
_entity_poly.type
_entity_poly.pdbx_seq_one_letter_code
_entity_poly.pdbx_strand_id
1 'polypeptide(L)'
;MGWAINALDDDQVLEQRQADLEKMQETMSAGLETRFTYANEIATLFGNDRDAAKALLALWLRWWRDLLLIKEGADEFLHNSDYAEFLSSQASTLSTAEIVLFINRVMQTLSDLDSNVSPRLAMEVLMLNLPIEAGQV
;
A
#
# COMPACT_ATOMS: atom_id res chain seq x y z
N MET A 1 1.87 -8.41 -35.96
CA MET A 1 1.13 -7.19 -35.60
C MET A 1 0.65 -7.36 -34.16
N GLY A 2 1.37 -6.81 -33.19
CA GLY A 2 1.07 -7.02 -31.77
C GLY A 2 1.94 -6.22 -30.81
N TRP A 3 2.51 -5.09 -31.24
CA TRP A 3 3.22 -4.16 -30.36
C TRP A 3 2.32 -2.99 -29.91
N ALA A 4 1.31 -2.64 -30.71
CA ALA A 4 0.38 -1.56 -30.38
C ALA A 4 -0.67 -1.95 -29.32
N ILE A 5 -0.93 -3.25 -29.12
CA ILE A 5 -1.90 -3.72 -28.11
C ILE A 5 -1.22 -3.86 -26.75
N ASN A 6 0.02 -4.38 -26.70
CA ASN A 6 0.77 -4.48 -25.45
C ASN A 6 1.22 -3.11 -24.93
N ALA A 7 1.55 -2.14 -25.80
CA ALA A 7 1.93 -0.80 -25.34
C ALA A 7 0.78 -0.04 -24.69
N LEU A 8 -0.45 -0.18 -25.20
CA LEU A 8 -1.64 0.44 -24.60
C LEU A 8 -2.02 -0.23 -23.27
N ASP A 9 -1.85 -1.55 -23.18
CA ASP A 9 -2.06 -2.31 -21.94
C ASP A 9 -0.98 -1.98 -20.89
N ASP A 10 0.29 -1.84 -21.31
CA ASP A 10 1.39 -1.38 -20.45
C ASP A 10 1.14 0.05 -19.95
N ASP A 11 0.76 0.98 -20.83
CA ASP A 11 0.48 2.38 -20.45
C ASP A 11 -0.69 2.44 -19.45
N GLN A 12 -1.77 1.69 -19.68
CA GLN A 12 -2.92 1.64 -18.79
C GLN A 12 -2.58 0.98 -17.44
N VAL A 13 -1.79 -0.09 -17.44
CA VAL A 13 -1.32 -0.77 -16.22
C VAL A 13 -0.38 0.13 -15.42
N LEU A 14 0.48 0.90 -16.09
CA LEU A 14 1.37 1.87 -15.46
C LEU A 14 0.58 3.04 -14.86
N GLU A 15 -0.39 3.60 -15.59
CA GLU A 15 -1.27 4.66 -15.10
C GLU A 15 -2.09 4.19 -13.88
N GLN A 16 -2.65 2.98 -13.93
CA GLN A 16 -3.39 2.42 -12.80
C GLN A 16 -2.49 2.23 -11.58
N ARG A 17 -1.29 1.67 -11.76
CA ARG A 17 -0.33 1.50 -10.67
C ARG A 17 0.07 2.85 -10.06
N GLN A 18 0.26 3.87 -10.89
CA GLN A 18 0.59 5.22 -10.46
C GLN A 18 -0.54 5.81 -9.62
N ALA A 19 -1.78 5.72 -10.10
CA ALA A 19 -2.97 6.18 -9.37
C ALA A 19 -3.14 5.44 -8.03
N ASP A 20 -2.89 4.12 -8.01
CA ASP A 20 -2.96 3.32 -6.79
C ASP A 20 -1.88 3.74 -5.77
N LEU A 21 -0.67 4.06 -6.23
CA LEU A 21 0.42 4.58 -5.40
C LEU A 21 0.10 5.97 -4.84
N GLU A 22 -0.43 6.88 -5.66
CA GLU A 22 -0.83 8.22 -5.22
C GLU A 22 -1.93 8.15 -4.16
N LYS A 23 -2.97 7.35 -4.40
CA LYS A 23 -4.07 7.17 -3.45
C LYS A 23 -3.61 6.53 -2.14
N MET A 24 -2.66 5.59 -2.21
CA MET A 24 -2.03 4.99 -1.04
C MET A 24 -1.26 6.04 -0.22
N GLN A 25 -0.45 6.87 -0.87
CA GLN A 25 0.33 7.93 -0.22
C GLN A 25 -0.58 8.99 0.42
N GLU A 26 -1.62 9.42 -0.28
CA GLU A 26 -2.65 10.31 0.26
C GLU A 26 -3.25 9.72 1.54
N THR A 27 -3.69 8.46 1.47
CA THR A 27 -4.30 7.73 2.60
C THR A 27 -3.36 7.66 3.81
N MET A 28 -2.06 7.44 3.60
CA MET A 28 -1.08 7.40 4.69
C MET A 28 -0.97 8.73 5.45
N SER A 29 -1.05 9.85 4.74
CA SER A 29 -0.99 11.20 5.33
C SER A 29 -2.34 11.74 5.83
N ALA A 30 -3.45 11.15 5.37
CA ALA A 30 -4.78 11.64 5.65
C ALA A 30 -5.29 11.33 7.06
N GLY A 31 -6.37 12.03 7.43
CA GLY A 31 -7.13 11.79 8.65
C GLY A 31 -7.92 10.47 8.61
N LEU A 32 -8.53 10.13 9.75
CA LEU A 32 -9.20 8.83 9.94
C LEU A 32 -10.38 8.60 8.97
N GLU A 33 -11.12 9.66 8.61
CA GLU A 33 -12.24 9.58 7.68
C GLU A 33 -11.81 9.11 6.28
N THR A 34 -10.77 9.72 5.71
CA THR A 34 -10.22 9.32 4.41
C THR A 34 -9.67 7.90 4.47
N ARG A 35 -8.98 7.54 5.55
CA ARG A 35 -8.46 6.17 5.75
C ARG A 35 -9.59 5.13 5.77
N PHE A 36 -10.70 5.40 6.46
CA PHE A 36 -11.84 4.49 6.50
C PHE A 36 -12.61 4.45 5.19
N THR A 37 -12.65 5.57 4.47
CA THR A 37 -13.21 5.61 3.11
C THR A 37 -12.41 4.69 2.19
N TYR A 38 -11.07 4.79 2.20
CA TYR A 38 -10.17 3.91 1.46
C TYR A 38 -10.33 2.43 1.87
N ALA A 39 -10.44 2.15 3.16
CA ALA A 39 -10.70 0.79 3.65
C ALA A 39 -12.01 0.20 3.09
N ASN A 40 -13.07 1.00 3.02
CA ASN A 40 -14.35 0.58 2.46
C ASN A 40 -14.29 0.37 0.94
N GLU A 41 -13.51 1.18 0.22
CA GLU A 41 -13.27 1.00 -1.21
C GLU A 41 -12.52 -0.32 -1.49
N ILE A 42 -11.44 -0.61 -0.76
CA ILE A 42 -10.71 -1.88 -0.89
C ILE A 42 -11.62 -3.06 -0.52
N ALA A 43 -12.42 -2.94 0.53
CA ALA A 43 -13.36 -3.99 0.92
C ALA A 43 -14.42 -4.26 -0.15
N THR A 44 -14.92 -3.19 -0.80
CA THR A 44 -15.85 -3.30 -1.92
C THR A 44 -15.17 -3.94 -3.13
N LEU A 45 -13.93 -3.52 -3.44
CA LEU A 45 -13.12 -4.12 -4.50
C LEU A 45 -12.90 -5.60 -4.22
N PHE A 46 -12.56 -6.01 -3.00
CA PHE A 46 -12.37 -7.41 -2.63
C PHE A 46 -13.63 -8.27 -2.87
N GLY A 47 -14.83 -7.70 -2.67
CA GLY A 47 -16.08 -8.38 -2.97
C GLY A 47 -16.32 -8.61 -4.47
N ASN A 48 -15.83 -7.70 -5.31
CA ASN A 48 -16.02 -7.73 -6.78
C ASN A 48 -14.88 -8.46 -7.51
N ASP A 49 -13.64 -8.16 -7.12
CA ASP A 49 -12.38 -8.66 -7.66
C ASP A 49 -11.35 -8.82 -6.53
N ARG A 50 -11.23 -10.06 -6.06
CA ARG A 50 -10.31 -10.42 -4.97
C ARG A 50 -8.85 -10.25 -5.37
N ASP A 51 -8.51 -10.52 -6.62
CA ASP A 51 -7.12 -10.48 -7.09
C ASP A 51 -6.65 -9.03 -7.19
N ALA A 52 -7.50 -8.12 -7.68
CA ALA A 52 -7.21 -6.69 -7.68
C ALA A 52 -7.01 -6.13 -6.25
N ALA A 53 -7.88 -6.50 -5.30
CA ALA A 53 -7.72 -6.07 -3.90
C ALA A 53 -6.44 -6.63 -3.25
N LYS A 54 -6.08 -7.88 -3.54
CA LYS A 54 -4.80 -8.48 -3.10
C LYS A 54 -3.60 -7.81 -3.75
N ALA A 55 -3.70 -7.40 -5.00
CA ALA A 55 -2.64 -6.66 -5.69
C ALA A 55 -2.37 -5.30 -5.03
N LEU A 56 -3.42 -4.60 -4.56
CA LEU A 56 -3.27 -3.38 -3.76
C LEU A 56 -2.54 -3.67 -2.43
N LEU A 57 -2.92 -4.71 -1.69
CA LEU A 57 -2.22 -5.09 -0.46
C LEU A 57 -0.77 -5.53 -0.69
N ALA A 58 -0.49 -6.17 -1.83
CA ALA A 58 0.88 -6.48 -2.25
C ALA A 58 1.66 -5.21 -2.62
N LEU A 59 1.01 -4.16 -3.15
CA LEU A 59 1.61 -2.85 -3.33
C LEU A 59 1.97 -2.22 -1.98
N TRP A 60 1.08 -2.31 -0.98
CA TRP A 60 1.37 -1.88 0.39
C TRP A 60 2.60 -2.62 0.93
N LEU A 61 2.65 -3.96 0.85
CA LEU A 61 3.82 -4.73 1.30
C LEU A 61 5.13 -4.30 0.63
N ARG A 62 5.10 -4.08 -0.70
CA ARG A 62 6.27 -3.63 -1.46
C ARG A 62 6.76 -2.26 -1.00
N TRP A 63 5.84 -1.33 -0.78
CA TRP A 63 6.17 0.01 -0.28
C TRP A 63 6.86 -0.05 1.09
N TRP A 64 6.30 -0.81 2.03
CA TRP A 64 6.85 -0.93 3.38
C TRP A 64 8.16 -1.74 3.42
N ARG A 65 8.35 -2.70 2.52
CA ARG A 65 9.65 -3.35 2.32
C ARG A 65 10.70 -2.34 1.86
N ASP A 66 10.37 -1.47 0.91
CA ASP A 66 11.30 -0.47 0.41
C ASP A 66 11.71 0.50 1.54
N LEU A 67 10.78 0.91 2.42
CA LEU A 67 11.11 1.67 3.63
C LEU A 67 12.11 0.93 4.54
N LEU A 68 11.93 -0.39 4.71
CA LEU A 68 12.86 -1.21 5.49
C LEU A 68 14.24 -1.28 4.82
N LEU A 69 14.30 -1.41 3.50
CA LEU A 69 15.57 -1.43 2.76
C LEU A 69 16.34 -0.12 2.93
N ILE A 70 15.67 1.04 2.88
CA ILE A 70 16.31 2.34 3.14
C ILE A 70 16.85 2.40 4.58
N LYS A 71 16.08 1.93 5.56
CA LYS A 71 16.53 1.91 6.96
C LYS A 71 17.81 1.10 7.17
N GLU A 72 17.98 0.04 6.40
CA GLU A 72 19.14 -0.84 6.46
C GLU A 72 20.26 -0.43 5.49
N GLY A 73 20.12 0.68 4.77
CA GLY A 73 21.12 1.19 3.80
C GLY A 73 21.25 0.36 2.53
N ALA A 74 20.17 -0.31 2.13
CA ALA A 74 20.08 -1.22 0.98
C ALA A 74 19.29 -0.62 -0.20
N ASP A 75 19.46 0.69 -0.43
CA ASP A 75 18.74 1.51 -1.43
C ASP A 75 18.91 0.99 -2.87
N GLU A 76 19.97 0.23 -3.15
CA GLU A 76 20.22 -0.40 -4.45
C GLU A 76 19.22 -1.50 -4.82
N PHE A 77 18.41 -1.97 -3.86
CA PHE A 77 17.39 -3.01 -4.05
C PHE A 77 15.94 -2.50 -4.05
N LEU A 78 15.74 -1.18 -4.12
CA LEU A 78 14.41 -0.58 -4.11
C LEU A 78 13.61 -0.95 -5.36
N HIS A 79 12.34 -1.31 -5.16
CA HIS A 79 11.40 -1.54 -6.26
C HIS A 79 10.72 -0.27 -6.74
N ASN A 80 10.65 0.75 -5.90
CA ASN A 80 10.10 2.06 -6.22
C ASN A 80 11.23 3.11 -6.19
N SER A 81 12.30 2.86 -6.95
CA SER A 81 13.48 3.74 -7.04
C SER A 81 13.12 5.17 -7.46
N ASP A 82 12.07 5.33 -8.27
CA ASP A 82 11.55 6.64 -8.69
C ASP A 82 10.99 7.46 -7.51
N TYR A 83 10.71 6.80 -6.37
CA TYR A 83 10.21 7.38 -5.14
C TYR A 83 11.25 7.41 -4.01
N ALA A 84 12.54 7.17 -4.30
CA ALA A 84 13.58 7.02 -3.29
C ALA A 84 13.68 8.21 -2.33
N GLU A 85 13.57 9.45 -2.83
CA GLU A 85 13.60 10.64 -1.97
C GLU A 85 12.41 10.69 -1.00
N PHE A 86 11.21 10.38 -1.48
CA PHE A 86 10.00 10.36 -0.66
C PHE A 86 10.04 9.22 0.36
N LEU A 87 10.45 8.02 -0.06
CA LEU A 87 10.66 6.87 0.81
C LEU A 87 11.72 7.18 1.88
N SER A 88 12.80 7.89 1.54
CA SER A 88 13.85 8.28 2.49
C SER A 88 13.33 9.27 3.54
N SER A 89 12.59 10.28 3.11
CA SER A 89 11.91 11.22 4.01
C SER A 89 10.96 10.50 4.96
N GLN A 90 10.14 9.59 4.44
CA GLN A 90 9.17 8.83 5.23
C GLN A 90 9.86 7.81 6.17
N ALA A 91 10.94 7.16 5.72
CA ALA A 91 11.74 6.29 6.55
C ALA A 91 12.41 7.07 7.69
N SER A 92 12.75 8.35 7.50
CA SER A 92 13.40 9.15 8.55
C SER A 92 12.50 9.41 9.78
N THR A 93 11.18 9.41 9.60
CA THR A 93 10.19 9.69 10.67
C THR A 93 9.71 8.43 11.38
N LEU A 94 10.01 7.25 10.85
CA LEU A 94 9.59 5.95 11.40
C LEU A 94 10.77 5.21 12.04
N SER A 95 10.53 4.36 13.03
CA SER A 95 11.51 3.38 13.51
C SER A 95 11.45 2.07 12.69
N THR A 96 12.56 1.33 12.65
CA THR A 96 12.58 -0.01 12.03
C THR A 96 11.54 -0.94 12.66
N ALA A 97 11.32 -0.83 13.97
CA ALA A 97 10.32 -1.63 14.68
C ALA A 97 8.89 -1.32 14.22
N GLU A 98 8.55 -0.04 14.01
CA GLU A 98 7.23 0.36 13.48
C GLU A 98 7.01 -0.15 12.05
N ILE A 99 8.03 -0.06 11.20
CA ILE A 99 7.99 -0.57 9.82
C ILE A 99 7.73 -2.08 9.83
N VAL A 100 8.51 -2.85 10.59
CA VAL A 100 8.35 -4.32 10.69
C VAL A 100 6.99 -4.69 11.28
N LEU A 101 6.53 -3.97 12.31
CA LEU A 101 5.22 -4.20 12.91
C LEU A 101 4.10 -3.99 11.87
N PHE A 102 4.19 -2.93 11.06
CA PHE A 102 3.18 -2.68 10.04
C PHE A 102 3.21 -3.71 8.90
N ILE A 103 4.39 -4.11 8.44
CA ILE A 103 4.55 -5.21 7.46
C ILE A 103 3.82 -6.48 7.94
N ASN A 104 4.03 -6.85 9.22
CA ASN A 104 3.34 -8.00 9.82
C ASN A 104 1.82 -7.85 9.83
N ARG A 105 1.30 -6.63 10.06
CA ARG A 105 -0.14 -6.35 10.03
C ARG A 105 -0.73 -6.44 8.64
N VAL A 106 -0.02 -5.98 7.60
CA VAL A 106 -0.46 -6.14 6.22
C VAL A 106 -0.50 -7.64 5.84
N MET A 107 0.52 -8.42 6.21
CA MET A 107 0.53 -9.87 5.98
C MET A 107 -0.61 -10.58 6.73
N GLN A 108 -0.88 -10.18 7.98
CA GLN A 108 -2.02 -10.72 8.74
C GLN A 108 -3.35 -10.36 8.06
N THR A 109 -3.50 -9.12 7.58
CA THR A 109 -4.70 -8.66 6.87
C THR A 109 -4.95 -9.50 5.61
N LEU A 110 -3.90 -9.80 4.84
CA LEU A 110 -3.99 -10.71 3.70
C LEU A 110 -4.48 -12.12 4.12
N SER A 111 -3.93 -12.66 5.20
CA SER A 111 -4.35 -13.96 5.75
C SER A 111 -5.80 -13.96 6.25
N ASP A 112 -6.25 -12.86 6.87
CA ASP A 112 -7.61 -12.70 7.39
C ASP A 112 -8.63 -12.63 6.24
N LEU A 113 -8.29 -11.93 5.17
CA LEU A 113 -9.10 -11.85 3.95
C LEU A 113 -9.28 -13.22 3.27
N ASP A 114 -8.26 -14.07 3.32
CA ASP A 114 -8.35 -15.45 2.83
C ASP A 114 -9.20 -16.37 3.74
N SER A 115 -9.41 -15.97 5.00
CA SER A 115 -10.07 -16.78 6.03
C SER A 115 -11.57 -16.44 6.23
N ASN A 116 -12.24 -15.81 5.25
CA ASN A 116 -13.65 -15.37 5.31
C ASN A 116 -13.96 -14.34 6.43
N VAL A 117 -12.98 -13.58 6.91
CA VAL A 117 -13.21 -12.42 7.78
C VAL A 117 -13.87 -11.29 6.98
N SER A 118 -14.64 -10.42 7.63
CA SER A 118 -15.20 -9.21 6.99
C SER A 118 -14.07 -8.36 6.40
N PRO A 119 -14.01 -8.17 5.06
CA PRO A 119 -12.93 -7.41 4.43
C PRO A 119 -12.86 -5.97 4.91
N ARG A 120 -14.03 -5.38 5.17
CA ARG A 120 -14.13 -4.02 5.69
C ARG A 120 -13.47 -3.89 7.05
N LEU A 121 -13.77 -4.79 7.98
CA LEU A 121 -13.19 -4.75 9.32
C LEU A 121 -11.67 -4.97 9.27
N ALA A 122 -11.20 -5.93 8.47
CA ALA A 122 -9.78 -6.19 8.31
C ALA A 122 -9.02 -4.95 7.79
N MET A 123 -9.58 -4.27 6.80
CA MET A 123 -9.00 -3.04 6.25
C MET A 123 -9.08 -1.84 7.22
N GLU A 124 -10.19 -1.65 7.93
CA GLU A 124 -10.32 -0.59 8.96
C GLU A 124 -9.29 -0.78 10.08
N VAL A 125 -9.08 -2.03 10.53
CA VAL A 125 -8.05 -2.37 11.51
C VAL A 125 -6.65 -2.08 10.96
N LEU A 126 -6.36 -2.42 9.71
CA LEU A 126 -5.08 -2.09 9.09
C LEU A 126 -4.83 -0.57 9.10
N MET A 127 -5.84 0.23 8.73
CA MET A 127 -5.76 1.69 8.69
C MET A 127 -5.56 2.34 10.06
N LEU A 128 -6.19 1.79 11.12
CA LEU A 128 -6.01 2.25 12.50
C LEU A 128 -4.58 2.04 13.01
N ASN A 129 -3.85 1.09 12.44
CA ASN A 129 -2.52 0.72 12.89
C ASN A 129 -1.39 1.28 12.00
N LEU A 130 -1.70 2.20 11.09
CA LEU A 130 -0.69 2.98 10.37
C LEU A 130 0.17 3.74 11.40
N PRO A 131 1.50 3.55 11.42
CA PRO A 131 2.39 4.21 12.38
C PRO A 131 2.71 5.66 11.99
N ILE A 132 2.08 6.18 10.93
CA ILE A 132 2.19 7.56 10.47
C ILE A 132 1.08 8.36 11.15
N GLU A 133 1.45 9.46 11.81
CA GLU A 133 0.50 10.39 12.43
C GLU A 133 -0.58 10.77 11.41
N ALA A 134 -1.84 10.57 11.78
CA ALA A 134 -2.94 10.98 10.93
C ALA A 134 -2.95 12.51 10.86
N GLY A 135 -3.06 13.06 9.65
CA GLY A 135 -3.33 14.49 9.49
C GLY A 135 -4.55 14.89 10.32
N GLN A 136 -4.47 16.04 11.00
CA GLN A 136 -5.64 16.59 11.68
C GLN A 136 -6.70 16.93 10.63
N VAL A 137 -7.93 16.47 10.86
CA VAL A 137 -9.12 16.75 10.05
C VAL A 137 -9.49 18.23 10.19
#